data_AF-A0A6A6Y9T4-F1
#
_entry.id   AF-A0A6A6Y9T4-F1
#
_cell.length_a   1.000
_cell.length_b   1.000
_cell.length_c   1.000
_cell.angle_alpha   90.00
_cell.angle_beta   90.00
_cell.angle_gamma   90.00
#
_symmetry.space_group_name_H-M   'P 1'
#
loop_
_entity.id
_entity.type
_entity.pdbx_description
1 polymer ?
#
loop_
_entity_poly.entity_id
_entity_poly.type
_entity_poly.pdbx_seq_one_letter_code
_entity_poly.pdbx_strand_id
1 'polypeptide(L)'
;MAGTRFPPSSKEAPLPEYYLDLCDEDIARGIRNFDDDGNFEQFDREVRNPHSRIFLVDFGDHEAWCGFDLEATSITRLLNAPRPPVLNTRWINIWLPYDQKEVLHALAKHYDFSPRLLALMCSDPIQPKSKPLSSRKSSSSLWSRKSHRRGGSQKSSKQESLDSEESIGMSEMMQSTQMDLVRDMSHYHIVNEVWHWSSVDWGRRFVCLGYNSLHNVRTNPTDRVEDPDRSHDVPHGKRVWNWLVLCEDKTVISIAEDPFPFSNGNLRAHELRTLFAIRRNLINVFRQLSKSECASRDSSIITLPIRKRIGDSEEETAHRPTDSPGLLFYYLFEDWYTTYSLVARKEHQYAAELDKLRQDMLVKAELSHVDRLHHIGRQLAVLKRVYESYELIIERVLKQPEPTLASLKNSHIVSGADSLASSIPHFSSANQIAEADSLLGVSLSSAARVRFERLRDRIKLYALSEIRECLDQKDSLVMMNFNLIAIKESFAVERLTRTTLLLAKVTILFIPISLLTAYFSTELEGVAFSLKSYWVSFAVTLALSAVALMIFSFASGTTEGKLVYRPLTRIFFDMSKSFLIHRRRKQL
;
A
#
# COMPACT_ATOMS: atom_id res chain seq x y z
N MET A 1 34.67 7.74 -3.52
CA MET A 1 35.71 6.85 -4.07
C MET A 1 35.36 6.58 -5.53
N ALA A 2 36.23 6.96 -6.45
CA ALA A 2 35.99 6.83 -7.89
C ALA A 2 35.82 5.34 -8.24
N GLY A 3 34.66 4.98 -8.79
CA GLY A 3 34.39 3.63 -9.27
C GLY A 3 35.35 3.29 -10.40
N THR A 4 36.11 2.21 -10.24
CA THR A 4 36.96 1.65 -11.28
C THR A 4 36.08 1.20 -12.45
N ARG A 5 35.99 2.04 -13.49
CA ARG A 5 35.43 1.67 -14.81
C ARG A 5 36.43 0.72 -15.49
N PHE A 6 35.98 -0.49 -15.81
CA PHE A 6 36.84 -1.61 -16.26
C PHE A 6 37.16 -1.55 -17.77
N PRO A 7 38.28 -2.16 -18.22
CA PRO A 7 38.74 -2.08 -19.61
C PRO A 7 37.86 -2.92 -20.56
N PRO A 8 37.76 -2.52 -21.85
CA PRO A 8 36.93 -3.18 -22.85
C PRO A 8 37.40 -4.61 -23.14
N SER A 9 36.45 -5.50 -23.43
CA SER A 9 36.76 -6.86 -23.90
C SER A 9 37.31 -6.81 -25.33
N SER A 10 38.28 -7.67 -25.65
CA SER A 10 39.05 -7.62 -26.91
C SER A 10 38.28 -8.02 -28.18
N LYS A 11 36.94 -8.16 -28.12
CA LYS A 11 36.06 -8.52 -29.25
C LYS A 11 34.82 -7.63 -29.34
N GLU A 12 34.93 -6.40 -28.85
CA GLU A 12 33.79 -5.48 -28.82
C GLU A 12 33.49 -4.90 -30.20
N ALA A 13 32.22 -4.91 -30.60
CA ALA A 13 31.77 -4.21 -31.80
C ALA A 13 32.08 -2.71 -31.66
N PRO A 14 32.55 -2.03 -32.73
CA PRO A 14 32.87 -0.62 -32.65
C PRO A 14 31.63 0.19 -32.25
N LEU A 15 31.86 1.23 -31.44
CA LEU A 15 30.80 2.15 -31.04
C LEU A 15 30.21 2.83 -32.30
N PRO A 16 28.88 2.92 -32.44
CA PRO A 16 28.24 3.56 -33.58
C PRO A 16 28.70 5.00 -33.78
N GLU A 17 28.78 5.45 -35.04
CA GLU A 17 29.16 6.83 -35.43
C GLU A 17 28.35 7.87 -34.66
N TYR A 18 27.04 7.62 -34.47
CA TYR A 18 26.15 8.48 -33.67
C TYR A 18 26.72 8.87 -32.29
N TYR A 19 27.35 7.93 -31.57
CA TYR A 19 27.90 8.23 -30.24
C TYR A 19 29.30 8.85 -30.31
N LEU A 20 30.07 8.53 -31.37
CA LEU A 20 31.40 9.10 -31.61
C LEU A 20 31.31 10.59 -32.00
N ASP A 21 30.32 10.94 -32.81
CA ASP A 21 30.08 12.31 -33.30
C ASP A 21 29.76 13.30 -32.18
N LEU A 22 29.30 12.82 -31.02
CA LEU A 22 29.03 13.64 -29.84
C LEU A 22 30.30 14.21 -29.21
N CYS A 23 31.48 13.69 -29.57
CA CYS A 23 32.78 14.13 -29.07
C CYS A 23 32.85 14.19 -27.53
N ASP A 24 32.21 13.24 -26.86
CA ASP A 24 32.11 13.16 -25.40
C ASP A 24 32.81 11.89 -24.88
N GLU A 25 33.86 12.08 -24.08
CA GLU A 25 34.68 10.99 -23.56
C GLU A 25 33.91 10.07 -22.59
N ASP A 26 32.89 10.58 -21.89
CA ASP A 26 32.09 9.77 -20.98
C ASP A 26 31.09 8.91 -21.74
N ILE A 27 30.54 9.42 -22.84
CA ILE A 27 29.67 8.62 -23.73
C ILE A 27 30.51 7.55 -24.44
N ALA A 28 31.66 7.93 -24.99
CA ALA A 28 32.54 7.01 -25.72
C ALA A 28 33.08 5.87 -24.84
N ARG A 29 33.29 6.12 -23.54
CA ARG A 29 33.72 5.09 -22.58
C ARG A 29 32.57 4.37 -21.90
N GLY A 30 31.43 5.02 -21.69
CA GLY A 30 30.33 4.53 -20.86
C GLY A 30 29.29 3.71 -21.62
N ILE A 31 29.08 3.98 -22.91
CA ILE A 31 28.09 3.26 -23.72
C ILE A 31 28.73 2.03 -24.36
N ARG A 32 28.08 0.87 -24.22
CA ARG A 32 28.48 -0.41 -24.82
C ARG A 32 27.29 -1.17 -25.40
N ASN A 33 27.58 -2.14 -26.26
CA ASN A 33 26.54 -2.96 -26.90
C ASN A 33 25.85 -3.82 -25.83
N PHE A 34 24.52 -3.65 -25.72
CA PHE A 34 23.69 -4.33 -24.73
C PHE A 34 23.29 -5.75 -25.14
N ASP A 35 23.46 -6.09 -26.42
CA ASP A 35 23.16 -7.41 -26.98
C ASP A 35 24.36 -8.37 -26.90
N ASP A 36 25.56 -7.86 -26.53
CA ASP A 36 26.73 -8.69 -26.24
C ASP A 36 26.63 -9.37 -24.86
N ASP A 37 26.91 -10.66 -24.77
CA ASP A 37 26.74 -11.45 -23.55
C ASP A 37 27.63 -10.97 -22.39
N GLY A 38 28.88 -10.58 -22.68
CA GLY A 38 29.83 -10.12 -21.67
C GLY A 38 29.40 -8.80 -21.06
N ASN A 39 28.98 -7.86 -21.91
CA ASN A 39 28.44 -6.57 -21.49
C ASN A 39 27.10 -6.74 -20.77
N PHE A 40 26.21 -7.61 -21.26
CA PHE A 40 24.91 -7.86 -20.64
C PHE A 40 25.04 -8.34 -19.20
N GLU A 41 25.91 -9.31 -18.91
CA GLU A 41 26.13 -9.77 -17.54
C GLU A 41 26.65 -8.66 -16.62
N GLN A 42 27.52 -7.80 -17.12
CA GLN A 42 28.02 -6.66 -16.37
C GLN A 42 26.87 -5.68 -16.07
N PHE A 43 26.08 -5.33 -17.07
CA PHE A 43 24.94 -4.43 -16.91
C PHE A 43 23.86 -5.01 -15.99
N ASP A 44 23.58 -6.31 -16.05
CA ASP A 44 22.63 -6.97 -15.13
C ASP A 44 23.08 -6.87 -13.67
N ARG A 45 24.40 -6.94 -13.40
CA ARG A 45 24.96 -6.70 -12.06
C ARG A 45 24.84 -5.24 -11.64
N GLU A 46 25.10 -4.30 -12.55
CA GLU A 46 25.00 -2.86 -12.25
C GLU A 46 23.56 -2.40 -12.01
N VAL A 47 22.54 -2.91 -12.72
CA VAL A 47 21.13 -2.57 -12.41
C VAL A 47 20.75 -2.98 -10.99
N ARG A 48 21.34 -4.07 -10.49
CA ARG A 48 21.10 -4.59 -9.13
C ARG A 48 21.90 -3.84 -8.08
N ASN A 49 22.99 -3.18 -8.46
CA ASN A 49 23.88 -2.49 -7.55
C ASN A 49 23.13 -1.31 -6.86
N PRO A 50 23.10 -1.26 -5.51
CA PRO A 50 22.47 -0.16 -4.78
C PRO A 50 23.07 1.21 -5.07
N HIS A 51 24.34 1.25 -5.50
CA HIS A 51 25.06 2.49 -5.76
C HIS A 51 24.83 3.07 -7.16
N SER A 52 24.23 2.30 -8.08
CA SER A 52 23.90 2.79 -9.42
C SER A 52 22.87 3.90 -9.32
N ARG A 53 23.14 5.02 -10.00
CA ARG A 53 22.33 6.24 -9.89
C ARG A 53 21.48 6.45 -11.12
N ILE A 54 22.04 6.18 -12.29
CA ILE A 54 21.34 6.35 -13.57
C ILE A 54 21.81 5.31 -14.57
N PHE A 55 20.90 4.86 -15.42
CA PHE A 55 21.28 4.19 -16.65
C PHE A 55 20.43 4.68 -17.81
N LEU A 56 20.96 4.43 -19.00
CA LEU A 56 20.34 4.71 -20.27
C LEU A 56 20.39 3.46 -21.14
N VAL A 57 19.30 3.17 -21.83
CA VAL A 57 19.24 2.16 -22.88
C VAL A 57 18.64 2.78 -24.13
N ASP A 58 19.43 2.87 -25.19
CA ASP A 58 18.91 3.13 -26.53
C ASP A 58 18.71 1.79 -27.22
N PHE A 59 17.52 1.53 -27.72
CA PHE A 59 17.24 0.29 -28.41
C PHE A 59 16.34 0.50 -29.61
N GLY A 60 16.53 -0.40 -30.57
CA GLY A 60 15.64 -0.60 -31.70
C GLY A 60 15.38 -2.07 -31.92
N ASP A 61 14.89 -2.41 -33.10
CA ASP A 61 14.53 -3.79 -33.40
C ASP A 61 15.76 -4.69 -33.52
N HIS A 62 16.89 -4.18 -34.01
CA HIS A 62 18.10 -4.98 -34.30
C HIS A 62 19.21 -4.82 -33.27
N GLU A 63 19.42 -3.60 -32.75
CA GLU A 63 20.52 -3.26 -31.85
C GLU A 63 20.03 -2.59 -30.57
N ALA A 64 20.80 -2.73 -29.50
CA ALA A 64 20.63 -2.00 -28.26
C ALA A 64 21.98 -1.62 -27.65
N TRP A 65 22.01 -0.44 -27.04
CA TRP A 65 23.19 0.18 -26.45
C TRP A 65 22.84 0.67 -25.05
N CYS A 66 23.69 0.38 -24.08
CA CYS A 66 23.45 0.72 -22.68
C CYS A 66 24.65 1.47 -22.08
N GLY A 67 24.36 2.43 -21.19
CA GLY A 67 25.36 3.14 -20.40
C GLY A 67 24.87 3.44 -18.99
N PHE A 68 25.80 3.53 -18.04
CA PHE A 68 25.54 3.81 -16.62
C PHE A 68 26.26 5.06 -16.15
N ASP A 69 25.66 5.75 -15.19
CA ASP A 69 26.25 6.87 -14.44
C ASP A 69 26.91 7.92 -15.36
N LEU A 70 26.18 8.31 -16.42
CA LEU A 70 26.54 9.41 -17.31
C LEU A 70 26.28 10.76 -16.61
N GLU A 71 27.14 11.74 -16.86
CA GLU A 71 26.98 13.08 -16.29
C GLU A 71 25.83 13.86 -16.95
N ALA A 72 25.33 14.89 -16.27
CA ALA A 72 24.21 15.72 -16.75
C ALA A 72 24.54 16.43 -18.09
N THR A 73 25.81 16.82 -18.28
CA THR A 73 26.33 17.42 -19.51
C THR A 73 26.26 16.44 -20.69
N SER A 74 26.72 15.20 -20.48
CA SER A 74 26.64 14.12 -21.47
C SER A 74 25.20 13.76 -21.84
N ILE A 75 24.32 13.68 -20.84
CA ILE A 75 22.88 13.44 -21.08
C ILE A 75 22.28 14.59 -21.92
N THR A 76 22.62 15.84 -21.59
CA THR A 76 22.14 17.00 -22.36
C THR A 76 22.59 16.95 -23.81
N ARG A 77 23.87 16.61 -24.07
CA ARG A 77 24.39 16.42 -25.44
C ARG A 77 23.65 15.32 -26.17
N LEU A 78 23.41 14.19 -25.51
CA LEU A 78 22.72 13.04 -26.08
C LEU A 78 21.24 13.32 -26.39
N LEU A 79 20.57 14.18 -25.60
CA LEU A 79 19.19 14.61 -25.86
C LEU A 79 19.08 15.63 -27.00
N ASN A 80 20.09 16.49 -27.17
CA ASN A 80 20.10 17.51 -28.22
C ASN A 80 20.50 16.94 -29.59
N ALA A 81 21.20 15.81 -29.61
CA ALA A 81 21.60 15.17 -30.86
C ALA A 81 20.44 14.39 -31.50
N PRO A 82 20.27 14.46 -32.84
CA PRO A 82 19.23 13.71 -33.53
C PRO A 82 19.50 12.22 -33.42
N ARG A 83 18.55 11.48 -32.85
CA ARG A 83 18.68 10.03 -32.66
C ARG A 83 18.56 9.30 -34.00
N PRO A 84 19.40 8.29 -34.29
CA PRO A 84 19.26 7.47 -35.49
C PRO A 84 17.90 6.77 -35.52
N PRO A 85 17.26 6.63 -36.70
CA PRO A 85 15.95 5.98 -36.82
C PRO A 85 15.98 4.49 -36.43
N VAL A 86 17.15 3.85 -36.52
CA VAL A 86 17.37 2.48 -36.09
C VAL A 86 17.17 2.34 -34.58
N LEU A 87 17.59 3.33 -33.79
CA LEU A 87 17.41 3.42 -32.35
C LEU A 87 16.11 4.17 -32.03
N ASN A 88 14.99 3.49 -32.21
CA ASN A 88 13.68 4.13 -32.16
C ASN A 88 13.21 4.51 -30.74
N THR A 89 13.79 3.94 -29.68
CA THR A 89 13.33 4.13 -28.30
C THR A 89 14.52 4.34 -27.37
N ARG A 90 14.38 5.30 -26.43
CA ARG A 90 15.35 5.53 -25.35
C ARG A 90 14.67 5.32 -24.01
N TRP A 91 15.32 4.60 -23.11
CA TRP A 91 14.93 4.50 -21.72
C TRP A 91 15.99 5.18 -20.85
N ILE A 92 15.56 6.14 -20.03
CA ILE A 92 16.39 6.74 -18.99
C ILE A 92 15.79 6.34 -17.65
N ASN A 93 16.59 5.72 -16.78
CA ASN A 93 16.14 5.39 -15.43
C ASN A 93 17.00 6.11 -14.39
N ILE A 94 16.33 6.78 -13.45
CA ILE A 94 16.94 7.56 -12.39
C ILE A 94 16.56 6.97 -11.03
N TRP A 95 17.56 6.59 -10.25
CA TRP A 95 17.39 6.29 -8.83
C TRP A 95 17.86 7.48 -7.99
N LEU A 96 17.39 7.61 -6.75
CA LEU A 96 17.87 8.68 -5.84
C LEU A 96 17.74 10.09 -6.46
N PRO A 97 16.54 10.52 -6.90
CA PRO A 97 16.37 11.79 -7.63
C PRO A 97 16.83 13.01 -6.83
N TYR A 98 16.75 12.98 -5.50
CA TYR A 98 17.18 14.07 -4.62
C TYR A 98 18.68 14.38 -4.74
N ASP A 99 19.51 13.41 -5.08
CA ASP A 99 20.96 13.58 -5.28
C ASP A 99 21.33 13.98 -6.73
N GLN A 100 20.36 13.96 -7.66
CA GLN A 100 20.58 14.14 -9.09
C GLN A 100 19.81 15.34 -9.67
N LYS A 101 19.77 16.44 -8.91
CA LYS A 101 19.02 17.66 -9.28
C LYS A 101 19.46 18.21 -10.65
N GLU A 102 20.75 18.20 -10.96
CA GLU A 102 21.28 18.69 -12.25
C GLU A 102 20.75 17.91 -13.45
N VAL A 103 20.66 16.58 -13.35
CA VAL A 103 20.10 15.72 -14.40
C VAL A 103 18.60 16.01 -14.57
N LEU A 104 17.86 16.16 -13.47
CA LEU A 104 16.44 16.51 -13.52
C LEU A 104 16.20 17.88 -14.14
N HIS A 105 17.05 18.87 -13.85
CA HIS A 105 17.01 20.19 -14.48
C HIS A 105 17.29 20.12 -15.98
N ALA A 106 18.26 19.30 -16.42
CA ALA A 106 18.55 19.09 -17.83
C ALA A 106 17.35 18.47 -18.58
N LEU A 107 16.73 17.43 -18.01
CA LEU A 107 15.54 16.78 -18.58
C LEU A 107 14.34 17.74 -18.61
N ALA A 108 14.11 18.48 -17.53
CA ALA A 108 13.04 19.45 -17.44
C ALA A 108 13.18 20.57 -18.48
N LYS A 109 14.41 21.05 -18.71
CA LYS A 109 14.70 22.05 -19.74
C LYS A 109 14.44 21.51 -21.14
N HIS A 110 14.81 20.26 -21.42
CA HIS A 110 14.65 19.67 -22.74
C HIS A 110 13.17 19.35 -23.05
N TYR A 111 12.44 18.74 -22.12
CA TYR A 111 11.05 18.29 -22.32
C TYR A 111 9.99 19.29 -21.82
N ASP A 112 10.40 20.46 -21.33
CA ASP A 112 9.51 21.52 -20.82
C ASP A 112 8.65 21.07 -19.63
N PHE A 113 9.28 20.43 -18.63
CA PHE A 113 8.57 20.06 -17.39
C PHE A 113 8.10 21.31 -16.66
N SER A 114 6.85 21.28 -16.17
CA SER A 114 6.33 22.41 -15.40
C SER A 114 7.19 22.67 -14.16
N PRO A 115 7.35 23.94 -13.73
CA PRO A 115 8.11 24.28 -12.52
C PRO A 115 7.61 23.53 -11.28
N ARG A 116 6.28 23.29 -11.22
CA ARG A 116 5.67 22.48 -10.17
C ARG A 116 6.18 21.04 -10.23
N LEU A 117 6.09 20.36 -11.37
CA LEU A 117 6.52 18.96 -11.52
C LEU A 117 8.00 18.79 -11.16
N LEU A 118 8.84 19.70 -11.66
CA LEU A 118 10.27 19.71 -11.34
C LEU A 118 10.52 19.90 -9.85
N ALA A 119 9.83 20.84 -9.19
CA ALA A 119 9.95 21.05 -7.76
C ALA A 119 9.54 19.80 -6.95
N LEU A 120 8.51 19.06 -7.38
CA LEU A 120 8.11 17.81 -6.75
C LEU A 120 9.19 16.72 -6.94
N MET A 121 9.77 16.58 -8.14
CA MET A 121 10.83 15.61 -8.42
C MET A 121 12.13 15.89 -7.66
N CYS A 122 12.48 17.17 -7.49
CA CYS A 122 13.71 17.61 -6.79
C CYS A 122 13.56 17.76 -5.27
N SER A 123 12.41 17.38 -4.71
CA SER A 123 12.17 17.48 -3.26
C SER A 123 13.12 16.59 -2.46
N ASP A 124 13.42 16.97 -1.23
CA ASP A 124 14.33 16.23 -0.35
C ASP A 124 13.54 15.24 0.53
N PRO A 125 14.09 14.04 0.81
CA PRO A 125 13.42 13.04 1.63
C PRO A 125 13.28 13.49 3.09
N ILE A 126 12.20 13.07 3.76
CA ILE A 126 11.89 13.46 5.14
C ILE A 126 12.58 12.55 6.14
N GLN A 127 13.36 13.12 7.06
CA GLN A 127 13.95 12.35 8.16
C GLN A 127 12.86 11.76 9.07
N PRO A 128 12.93 10.45 9.40
CA PRO A 128 12.02 9.87 10.37
C PRO A 128 12.23 10.58 11.69
N LYS A 129 11.20 11.30 12.18
CA LYS A 129 11.24 11.97 13.48
C LYS A 129 11.70 10.97 14.55
N SER A 130 12.87 11.22 15.15
CA SER A 130 13.36 10.45 16.28
C SER A 130 12.30 10.47 17.37
N LYS A 131 11.91 9.30 17.88
CA LYS A 131 10.95 9.20 18.99
C LYS A 131 11.45 10.11 20.12
N PRO A 132 10.67 11.08 20.64
CA PRO A 132 11.03 11.69 21.91
C PRO A 132 11.07 10.56 22.95
N LEU A 133 12.24 10.36 23.55
CA LEU A 133 12.43 9.43 24.64
C LEU A 133 11.39 9.75 25.73
N SER A 134 10.49 8.80 26.00
CA SER A 134 9.63 8.79 27.18
C SER A 134 8.74 10.02 27.38
N SER A 135 7.46 9.90 27.05
CA SER A 135 6.42 10.49 27.91
C SER A 135 5.53 9.36 28.45
N ARG A 136 5.57 9.24 29.77
CA ARG A 136 4.80 8.32 30.60
C ARG A 136 3.32 8.42 30.22
N LYS A 137 2.68 7.24 30.23
CA LYS A 137 1.24 7.02 30.43
C LYS A 137 0.55 8.25 31.05
N SER A 138 -0.37 8.86 30.32
CA SER A 138 -1.44 9.66 30.92
C SER A 138 -2.70 9.43 30.09
N SER A 139 -3.50 8.52 30.60
CA SER A 139 -4.92 8.37 30.31
C SER A 139 -5.67 9.68 30.56
N SER A 140 -6.68 9.93 29.73
CA SER A 140 -7.86 10.76 29.98
C SER A 140 -7.65 12.22 30.42
N SER A 141 -8.08 13.17 29.59
CA SER A 141 -9.37 13.86 29.76
C SER A 141 -9.40 15.15 28.94
N LEU A 142 -10.39 15.21 28.05
CA LEU A 142 -10.91 16.46 27.50
C LEU A 142 -11.41 17.35 28.66
N TRP A 143 -11.13 18.65 28.57
CA TRP A 143 -11.65 19.78 29.36
C TRP A 143 -10.83 20.21 30.59
N SER A 144 -10.18 21.37 30.48
CA SER A 144 -10.41 22.45 31.44
C SER A 144 -10.24 23.83 30.81
N ARG A 145 -11.26 24.67 31.06
CA ARG A 145 -11.34 26.08 30.73
C ARG A 145 -10.41 26.91 31.62
N LYS A 146 -9.99 28.05 31.06
CA LYS A 146 -9.78 29.37 31.70
C LYS A 146 -9.39 29.39 33.19
N SER A 147 -8.22 29.95 33.49
CA SER A 147 -8.08 30.81 34.65
C SER A 147 -7.24 32.06 34.33
N HIS A 148 -7.71 33.17 34.86
CA HIS A 148 -7.17 34.52 34.76
C HIS A 148 -6.14 34.78 35.88
N ARG A 149 -5.27 35.79 35.64
CA ARG A 149 -4.55 36.67 36.60
C ARG A 149 -3.34 36.02 37.32
N ARG A 150 -2.21 36.69 37.57
CA ARG A 150 -1.84 38.14 37.64
C ARG A 150 -0.30 38.25 37.78
N GLY A 151 0.30 39.36 37.32
CA GLY A 151 1.25 40.13 38.15
C GLY A 151 2.66 40.43 37.59
N GLY A 152 2.94 41.72 37.34
CA GLY A 152 4.28 42.35 37.29
C GLY A 152 4.58 43.15 36.01
N SER A 153 4.05 44.36 35.78
CA SER A 153 4.48 45.70 36.26
C SER A 153 5.86 46.19 35.78
N GLN A 154 5.90 47.09 34.78
CA GLN A 154 6.58 48.42 34.76
C GLN A 154 6.46 49.05 33.34
N LYS A 155 5.58 50.06 33.14
CA LYS A 155 5.82 51.53 33.03
C LYS A 155 6.68 52.00 31.83
N SER A 156 6.04 52.63 30.83
CA SER A 156 6.16 54.09 30.58
C SER A 156 5.12 54.60 29.57
N SER A 157 4.71 55.85 29.78
CA SER A 157 3.60 56.62 29.23
C SER A 157 3.78 57.22 27.84
N LYS A 158 2.69 57.29 27.06
CA LYS A 158 2.19 58.53 26.43
C LYS A 158 0.75 58.34 25.95
N GLN A 159 -0.04 59.41 26.02
CA GLN A 159 -1.49 59.48 25.83
C GLN A 159 -1.82 60.38 24.64
N GLU A 160 -3.07 60.29 24.16
CA GLU A 160 -3.71 60.88 22.95
C GLU A 160 -3.67 59.95 21.74
N SER A 161 -4.75 59.66 21.00
CA SER A 161 -6.14 60.10 20.99
C SER A 161 -6.95 59.10 20.14
N LEU A 162 -8.27 59.17 20.25
CA LEU A 162 -9.30 58.27 19.72
C LEU A 162 -9.28 58.01 18.20
N ASP A 163 -9.82 56.83 17.88
CA ASP A 163 -10.52 56.38 16.67
C ASP A 163 -9.73 56.22 15.37
N SER A 164 -9.37 54.96 15.05
CA SER A 164 -9.45 54.37 13.71
C SER A 164 -9.28 52.85 13.77
N GLU A 165 -9.98 52.17 12.87
CA GLU A 165 -10.26 50.73 12.80
C GLU A 165 -9.01 49.82 12.71
N GLU A 166 -8.73 49.03 13.75
CA GLU A 166 -7.84 47.85 13.66
C GLU A 166 -8.68 46.58 13.41
N SER A 167 -8.99 46.34 12.14
CA SER A 167 -9.31 45.00 11.60
C SER A 167 -8.11 44.44 10.82
N ILE A 168 -6.89 44.68 11.31
CA ILE A 168 -5.65 44.24 10.68
C ILE A 168 -4.94 43.34 11.69
N GLY A 169 -4.88 42.03 11.41
CA GLY A 169 -4.05 41.11 12.19
C GLY A 169 -4.59 39.68 12.35
N MET A 170 -5.90 39.43 12.19
CA MET A 170 -6.44 38.07 12.26
C MET A 170 -6.36 37.34 10.91
N SER A 171 -6.60 38.06 9.81
CA SER A 171 -6.45 37.50 8.46
C SER A 171 -4.98 37.23 8.13
N GLU A 172 -4.06 38.15 8.45
CA GLU A 172 -2.62 37.98 8.23
C GLU A 172 -2.02 36.82 9.05
N MET A 173 -2.46 36.63 10.30
CA MET A 173 -2.02 35.50 11.11
C MET A 173 -2.56 34.17 10.58
N MET A 174 -3.82 34.10 10.15
CA MET A 174 -4.39 32.91 9.49
C MET A 174 -3.75 32.64 8.12
N GLN A 175 -3.40 33.68 7.37
CA GLN A 175 -2.77 33.59 6.06
C GLN A 175 -1.28 33.22 6.20
N SER A 176 -0.60 33.70 7.25
CA SER A 176 0.76 33.26 7.62
C SER A 176 0.78 31.81 8.11
N THR A 177 -0.17 31.37 8.93
CA THR A 177 -0.26 29.96 9.33
C THR A 177 -0.66 29.06 8.17
N GLN A 178 -1.55 29.51 7.27
CA GLN A 178 -1.83 28.79 6.03
C GLN A 178 -0.61 28.75 5.10
N MET A 179 0.16 29.84 4.98
CA MET A 179 1.37 29.88 4.17
C MET A 179 2.52 29.07 4.78
N ASP A 180 2.64 29.03 6.11
CA ASP A 180 3.61 28.21 6.84
C ASP A 180 3.22 26.72 6.76
N LEU A 181 1.93 26.38 6.88
CA LEU A 181 1.43 25.02 6.59
C LEU A 181 1.69 24.64 5.13
N VAL A 182 1.48 25.53 4.15
CA VAL A 182 1.75 25.27 2.73
C VAL A 182 3.25 25.17 2.45
N ARG A 183 4.10 25.90 3.19
CA ARG A 183 5.57 25.80 3.12
C ARG A 183 6.11 24.54 3.79
N ASP A 184 5.49 24.06 4.86
CA ASP A 184 5.91 22.86 5.61
C ASP A 184 5.41 21.54 4.99
N MET A 185 4.46 21.58 4.05
CA MET A 185 3.98 20.39 3.33
C MET A 185 4.91 20.05 2.17
N SER A 186 6.09 19.48 2.48
CA SER A 186 6.96 18.86 1.45
C SER A 186 6.19 17.79 0.66
N HIS A 187 6.47 17.63 -0.64
CA HIS A 187 5.88 16.59 -1.50
C HIS A 187 5.96 15.21 -0.85
N TYR A 188 7.11 14.88 -0.26
CA TYR A 188 7.31 13.62 0.47
C TYR A 188 6.38 13.47 1.67
N HIS A 189 5.89 14.56 2.26
CA HIS A 189 4.96 14.47 3.38
C HIS A 189 3.61 13.96 2.89
N ILE A 190 3.08 14.57 1.82
CA ILE A 190 1.83 14.16 1.18
C ILE A 190 1.93 12.71 0.70
N VAL A 191 3.01 12.37 0.00
CA VAL A 191 3.19 11.03 -0.58
C VAL A 191 3.37 9.95 0.49
N ASN A 192 4.00 10.26 1.63
CA ASN A 192 4.17 9.32 2.74
C ASN A 192 2.89 9.15 3.57
N GLU A 193 2.09 10.20 3.73
CA GLU A 193 0.84 10.15 4.49
C GLU A 193 -0.32 9.56 3.68
N VAL A 194 -0.41 9.94 2.40
CA VAL A 194 -1.51 9.56 1.51
C VAL A 194 -1.07 8.44 0.58
N TRP A 195 -1.29 7.19 1.01
CA TRP A 195 -0.85 5.99 0.28
C TRP A 195 -1.42 5.86 -1.15
N HIS A 196 -2.63 6.37 -1.37
CA HIS A 196 -3.32 6.35 -2.67
C HIS A 196 -3.11 7.64 -3.48
N TRP A 197 -2.17 8.51 -3.05
CA TRP A 197 -1.81 9.69 -3.80
C TRP A 197 -1.32 9.30 -5.19
N SER A 198 -1.83 10.00 -6.21
CA SER A 198 -1.40 9.85 -7.59
C SER A 198 -1.50 11.18 -8.31
N SER A 199 -0.64 11.38 -9.30
CA SER A 199 -0.69 12.51 -10.21
C SER A 199 -0.57 12.04 -11.65
N VAL A 200 -1.23 12.75 -12.54
CA VAL A 200 -1.08 12.59 -14.00
C VAL A 200 -0.95 13.99 -14.56
N ASP A 201 0.23 14.30 -15.07
CA ASP A 201 0.60 15.62 -15.54
C ASP A 201 0.84 15.55 -17.06
N TRP A 202 0.13 16.40 -17.80
CA TRP A 202 0.22 16.48 -19.26
C TRP A 202 1.02 17.73 -19.62
N GLY A 203 2.21 17.54 -20.18
CA GLY A 203 2.99 18.61 -20.80
C GLY A 203 2.77 18.66 -22.30
N ARG A 204 3.36 19.64 -22.99
CA ARG A 204 3.30 19.69 -24.45
C ARG A 204 4.05 18.53 -25.10
N ARG A 205 5.20 18.17 -24.52
CA ARG A 205 6.12 17.17 -25.06
C ARG A 205 6.19 15.88 -24.25
N PHE A 206 5.34 15.75 -23.21
CA PHE A 206 5.37 14.59 -22.33
C PHE A 206 4.03 14.29 -21.65
N VAL A 207 3.88 13.05 -21.18
CA VAL A 207 2.89 12.63 -20.18
C VAL A 207 3.65 12.05 -19.00
N CYS A 208 3.37 12.52 -17.79
CA CYS A 208 4.01 12.07 -16.56
C CYS A 208 2.99 11.47 -15.60
N LEU A 209 3.31 10.30 -15.05
CA LEU A 209 2.55 9.63 -13.99
C LEU A 209 3.37 9.69 -12.72
N GLY A 210 2.76 10.15 -11.63
CA GLY A 210 3.26 9.99 -10.27
C GLY A 210 2.39 9.00 -9.52
N TYR A 211 2.98 7.94 -8.95
CA TYR A 211 2.21 6.95 -8.21
C TYR A 211 3.02 6.26 -7.11
N ASN A 212 2.32 5.86 -6.04
CA ASN A 212 2.87 5.01 -5.00
C ASN A 212 2.75 3.54 -5.41
N SER A 213 3.90 2.89 -5.59
CA SER A 213 4.00 1.43 -5.67
C SER A 213 4.06 0.81 -4.28
N LEU A 214 3.43 -0.35 -4.08
CA LEU A 214 3.46 -1.08 -2.83
C LEU A 214 4.06 -2.47 -3.07
N HIS A 215 5.24 -2.74 -2.54
CA HIS A 215 5.94 -4.01 -2.73
C HIS A 215 5.75 -4.94 -1.53
N ASN A 216 5.46 -6.21 -1.79
CA ASN A 216 5.48 -7.24 -0.75
C ASN A 216 6.93 -7.67 -0.47
N VAL A 217 7.41 -7.32 0.72
CA VAL A 217 8.79 -7.58 1.15
C VAL A 217 8.90 -8.83 2.04
N ARG A 218 7.76 -9.43 2.41
CA ARG A 218 7.76 -10.62 3.26
C ARG A 218 8.23 -11.83 2.45
N THR A 219 9.44 -12.28 2.75
CA THR A 219 10.00 -13.51 2.21
C THR A 219 9.51 -14.75 2.96
N ASN A 220 9.22 -14.63 4.27
CA ASN A 220 8.68 -15.71 5.10
C ASN A 220 7.53 -15.22 5.99
N PRO A 221 6.49 -16.06 6.21
CA PRO A 221 5.38 -15.74 7.13
C PRO A 221 5.80 -15.64 8.61
N THR A 222 7.03 -16.06 8.95
CA THR A 222 7.60 -16.03 10.29
C THR A 222 8.47 -14.82 10.59
N ASP A 223 8.74 -13.95 9.60
CA ASP A 223 9.52 -12.72 9.81
C ASP A 223 8.71 -11.78 10.73
N ARG A 224 9.21 -11.60 11.96
CA ARG A 224 8.59 -10.72 12.97
C ARG A 224 8.66 -9.27 12.49
N VAL A 225 7.53 -8.57 12.56
CA VAL A 225 7.45 -7.12 12.31
C VAL A 225 8.24 -6.41 13.42
N GLU A 226 9.36 -5.79 13.08
CA GLU A 226 10.24 -5.13 14.06
C GLU A 226 9.68 -3.82 14.63
N ASP A 227 8.56 -3.30 14.12
CA ASP A 227 7.92 -2.08 14.66
C ASP A 227 6.41 -2.30 14.89
N PRO A 228 6.02 -2.84 16.06
CA PRO A 228 4.60 -3.08 16.39
C PRO A 228 3.79 -1.78 16.49
N ASP A 229 4.38 -0.66 16.90
CA ASP A 229 3.58 0.51 17.33
C ASP A 229 3.18 1.49 16.21
N ARG A 230 3.72 1.40 14.99
CA ARG A 230 3.43 2.37 13.90
C ARG A 230 2.61 1.83 12.73
N SER A 231 2.44 0.51 12.59
CA SER A 231 1.94 -0.09 11.35
C SER A 231 0.80 -1.10 11.49
N HIS A 232 -0.02 -1.00 12.54
CA HIS A 232 -1.18 -1.91 12.67
C HIS A 232 -2.30 -1.59 11.66
N ASP A 233 -2.42 -0.35 11.19
CA ASP A 233 -3.52 0.10 10.33
C ASP A 233 -3.18 0.24 8.85
N VAL A 234 -1.91 0.06 8.47
CA VAL A 234 -1.45 0.17 7.07
C VAL A 234 -1.09 -1.20 6.51
N PRO A 235 -1.26 -1.42 5.18
CA PRO A 235 -0.94 -2.68 4.56
C PRO A 235 0.51 -3.10 4.79
N HIS A 236 0.74 -4.41 4.87
CA HIS A 236 2.08 -4.95 4.94
C HIS A 236 2.78 -4.78 3.58
N GLY A 237 3.87 -4.03 3.54
CA GLY A 237 4.68 -3.84 2.35
C GLY A 237 5.56 -2.59 2.45
N LYS A 238 6.49 -2.45 1.50
CA LYS A 238 7.29 -1.24 1.35
C LYS A 238 6.69 -0.40 0.23
N ARG A 239 6.18 0.77 0.61
CA ARG A 239 5.72 1.79 -0.34
C ARG A 239 6.93 2.51 -0.94
N VAL A 240 6.91 2.74 -2.25
CA VAL A 240 7.91 3.51 -3.01
C VAL A 240 7.19 4.41 -4.00
N TRP A 241 7.47 5.70 -3.97
CA TRP A 241 6.99 6.68 -4.95
C TRP A 241 7.77 6.59 -6.26
N ASN A 242 7.07 6.55 -7.37
CA ASN A 242 7.68 6.53 -8.70
C ASN A 242 7.08 7.62 -9.59
N TRP A 243 7.93 8.15 -10.46
CA TRP A 243 7.52 8.91 -11.63
C TRP A 243 7.80 8.10 -12.89
N LEU A 244 6.89 8.15 -13.84
CA LEU A 244 7.05 7.55 -15.15
C LEU A 244 6.62 8.55 -16.21
N VAL A 245 7.52 8.86 -17.15
CA VAL A 245 7.32 9.88 -18.17
C VAL A 245 7.43 9.25 -19.55
N LEU A 246 6.49 9.57 -20.43
CA LEU A 246 6.58 9.28 -21.86
C LEU A 246 6.74 10.60 -22.61
N CYS A 247 7.81 10.72 -23.40
CA CYS A 247 8.15 11.91 -24.15
C CYS A 247 7.88 11.78 -25.66
N GLU A 248 7.75 12.92 -26.33
CA GLU A 248 7.42 13.07 -27.75
C GLU A 248 8.42 12.37 -28.68
N ASP A 249 9.71 12.39 -28.32
CA ASP A 249 10.83 11.79 -29.04
C ASP A 249 10.99 10.28 -28.78
N LYS A 250 9.92 9.62 -28.31
CA LYS A 250 9.91 8.19 -27.93
C LYS A 250 10.89 7.85 -26.80
N THR A 251 11.22 8.83 -25.96
CA THR A 251 11.97 8.59 -24.72
C THR A 251 11.01 8.24 -23.58
N VAL A 252 11.34 7.22 -22.80
CA VAL A 252 10.66 6.85 -21.56
C VAL A 252 11.60 7.14 -20.40
N ILE A 253 11.13 7.87 -19.39
CA ILE A 253 11.90 8.21 -18.19
C ILE A 253 11.23 7.57 -16.99
N SER A 254 11.94 6.71 -16.26
CA SER A 254 11.49 6.19 -14.97
C SER A 254 12.33 6.79 -13.85
N ILE A 255 11.68 7.27 -12.80
CA ILE A 255 12.32 7.86 -11.63
C ILE A 255 11.75 7.18 -10.39
N ALA A 256 12.60 6.52 -9.61
CA ALA A 256 12.19 5.85 -8.38
C ALA A 256 12.80 6.56 -7.16
N GLU A 257 11.98 6.85 -6.15
CA GLU A 257 12.50 7.35 -4.87
C GLU A 257 13.41 6.33 -4.21
N ASP A 258 14.25 6.81 -3.29
CA ASP A 258 15.03 5.93 -2.45
C ASP A 258 14.14 5.28 -1.39
N PRO A 259 14.04 3.94 -1.32
CA PRO A 259 13.37 3.28 -0.20
C PRO A 259 14.11 3.50 1.13
N PHE A 260 15.39 3.86 1.12
CA PHE A 260 16.28 3.95 2.28
C PHE A 260 17.18 5.22 2.27
N PRO A 261 16.59 6.44 2.20
CA PRO A 261 17.33 7.70 1.98
C PRO A 261 18.38 8.06 3.04
N PHE A 262 18.30 7.50 4.24
CA PHE A 262 19.22 7.79 5.35
C PHE A 262 20.25 6.69 5.60
N SER A 263 20.32 5.69 4.71
CA SER A 263 21.27 4.57 4.85
C SER A 263 22.60 4.83 4.14
N ASN A 264 22.71 5.90 3.35
CA ASN A 264 23.92 6.32 2.63
C ASN A 264 24.59 5.17 1.83
N GLY A 265 23.78 4.30 1.22
CA GLY A 265 24.24 3.14 0.46
C GLY A 265 24.69 1.92 1.28
N ASN A 266 24.83 2.04 2.61
CA ASN A 266 25.19 0.94 3.49
C ASN A 266 23.94 0.16 3.95
N LEU A 267 23.35 -0.59 3.02
CA LEU A 267 22.12 -1.34 3.27
C LEU A 267 22.40 -2.65 4.03
N ARG A 268 21.59 -2.93 5.06
CA ARG A 268 21.59 -4.22 5.76
C ARG A 268 21.07 -5.33 4.85
N ALA A 269 21.34 -6.58 5.20
CA ALA A 269 20.89 -7.74 4.41
C ALA A 269 19.37 -7.76 4.14
N HIS A 270 18.53 -7.33 5.10
CA HIS A 270 17.08 -7.23 4.89
C HIS A 270 16.70 -6.08 3.95
N GLU A 271 17.37 -4.94 4.05
CA GLU A 271 17.15 -3.77 3.19
C GLU A 271 17.59 -4.05 1.75
N LEU A 272 18.69 -4.79 1.56
CA LEU A 272 19.13 -5.28 0.25
C LEU A 272 18.08 -6.21 -0.38
N ARG A 273 17.55 -7.18 0.38
CA ARG A 273 16.45 -8.05 -0.10
C ARG A 273 15.22 -7.25 -0.49
N THR A 274 14.89 -6.21 0.28
CA THR A 274 13.79 -5.28 0.00
C THR A 274 14.02 -4.52 -1.30
N LEU A 275 15.22 -3.97 -1.49
CA LEU A 275 15.61 -3.28 -2.71
C LEU A 275 15.50 -4.19 -3.93
N PHE A 276 15.95 -5.44 -3.84
CA PHE A 276 15.81 -6.41 -4.93
C PHE A 276 14.35 -6.74 -5.23
N ALA A 277 13.48 -6.83 -4.22
CA ALA A 277 12.05 -7.02 -4.43
C ALA A 277 11.41 -5.83 -5.16
N ILE A 278 11.81 -4.60 -4.81
CA ILE A 278 11.35 -3.36 -5.46
C ILE A 278 11.82 -3.29 -6.91
N ARG A 279 13.11 -3.54 -7.17
CA ARG A 279 13.71 -3.44 -8.51
C ARG A 279 13.38 -4.62 -9.42
N ARG A 280 12.72 -5.68 -8.94
CA ARG A 280 12.51 -6.91 -9.72
C ARG A 280 11.79 -6.66 -11.04
N ASN A 281 10.70 -5.88 -11.05
CA ASN A 281 9.97 -5.62 -12.30
C ASN A 281 10.83 -4.87 -13.30
N LEU A 282 11.52 -3.82 -12.84
CA LEU A 282 12.47 -3.05 -13.64
C LEU A 282 13.57 -3.94 -14.24
N ILE A 283 14.18 -4.82 -13.43
CA ILE A 283 15.21 -5.75 -13.89
C ILE A 283 14.64 -6.71 -14.94
N ASN A 284 13.42 -7.23 -14.75
CA ASN A 284 12.78 -8.11 -15.72
C ASN A 284 12.54 -7.40 -17.06
N VAL A 285 12.12 -6.13 -17.04
CA VAL A 285 11.95 -5.30 -18.24
C VAL A 285 13.30 -5.02 -18.88
N PHE A 286 14.31 -4.65 -18.10
CA PHE A 286 15.67 -4.41 -18.56
C PHE A 286 16.26 -5.61 -19.31
N ARG A 287 16.11 -6.82 -18.75
CA ARG A 287 16.56 -8.05 -19.40
C ARG A 287 15.86 -8.32 -20.74
N GLN A 288 14.57 -7.97 -20.86
CA GLN A 288 13.82 -8.16 -22.12
C GLN A 288 14.26 -7.22 -23.24
N LEU A 289 14.99 -6.15 -22.91
CA LEU A 289 15.55 -5.25 -23.90
C LEU A 289 16.87 -5.77 -24.49
N SER A 290 17.44 -6.87 -23.99
CA SER A 290 18.64 -7.48 -24.59
C SER A 290 18.30 -8.70 -25.44
N LYS A 291 19.03 -8.85 -26.55
CA LYS A 291 19.02 -10.04 -27.40
C LYS A 291 19.97 -11.14 -26.98
N SER A 292 20.84 -10.88 -26.01
CA SER A 292 21.77 -11.85 -25.40
C SER A 292 21.10 -13.22 -25.10
N GLU A 293 21.88 -14.29 -25.24
CA GLU A 293 21.46 -15.64 -24.87
C GLU A 293 21.20 -15.75 -23.37
N CYS A 294 22.03 -15.09 -22.55
CA CYS A 294 21.87 -15.01 -21.10
C CYS A 294 20.55 -14.34 -20.70
N ALA A 295 20.16 -13.28 -21.42
CA ALA A 295 18.88 -12.61 -21.20
C ALA A 295 17.67 -13.52 -21.49
N SER A 296 17.79 -14.42 -22.47
CA SER A 296 16.71 -15.32 -22.89
C SER A 296 16.39 -16.41 -21.85
N ARG A 297 17.42 -16.93 -21.18
CA ARG A 297 17.29 -18.05 -20.21
C ARG A 297 16.47 -17.67 -18.97
N ASP A 298 16.56 -16.41 -18.57
CA ASP A 298 15.93 -15.86 -17.36
C ASP A 298 14.61 -15.11 -17.64
N SER A 299 14.12 -15.13 -18.89
CA SER A 299 12.95 -14.34 -19.27
C SER A 299 11.66 -14.87 -18.62
N SER A 300 10.90 -13.96 -18.00
CA SER A 300 9.61 -14.30 -17.37
C SER A 300 8.58 -14.64 -18.44
N ILE A 301 7.98 -15.83 -18.35
CA ILE A 301 6.89 -16.31 -19.22
C ILE A 301 5.67 -15.37 -19.21
N ILE A 302 5.54 -14.54 -18.16
CA ILE A 302 4.36 -13.69 -17.91
C ILE A 302 4.39 -12.39 -18.74
N THR A 303 5.59 -11.90 -19.08
CA THR A 303 5.80 -10.64 -19.80
C THR A 303 6.21 -10.93 -21.23
N LEU A 304 5.47 -10.38 -22.21
CA LEU A 304 5.85 -10.54 -23.60
C LEU A 304 7.06 -9.66 -23.89
N PRO A 305 8.12 -10.21 -24.50
CA PRO A 305 9.33 -9.46 -24.80
C PRO A 305 9.02 -8.26 -25.70
N ILE A 306 9.55 -7.10 -25.32
CA ILE A 306 9.38 -5.85 -26.07
C ILE A 306 10.06 -5.95 -27.44
N ARG A 307 11.30 -6.49 -27.48
CA ARG A 307 12.13 -6.60 -28.69
C ARG A 307 12.07 -7.97 -29.39
N LYS A 308 11.93 -9.10 -28.67
CA LYS A 308 11.92 -10.47 -29.24
C LYS A 308 10.51 -10.95 -29.60
N ARG A 309 9.86 -10.38 -30.63
CA ARG A 309 8.52 -10.82 -31.05
C ARG A 309 8.55 -11.99 -32.03
N ILE A 310 7.45 -12.73 -32.08
CA ILE A 310 7.23 -13.83 -33.02
C ILE A 310 6.76 -13.21 -34.35
N GLY A 311 7.44 -13.57 -35.45
CA GLY A 311 7.17 -13.06 -36.81
C GLY A 311 8.18 -12.01 -37.25
N ASP A 312 8.62 -12.05 -38.51
CA ASP A 312 9.59 -11.11 -39.10
C ASP A 312 9.10 -10.55 -40.44
N SER A 313 7.78 -10.61 -40.70
CA SER A 313 7.22 -10.03 -41.92
C SER A 313 7.23 -8.50 -41.87
N GLU A 314 7.33 -7.85 -43.04
CA GLU A 314 7.38 -6.39 -43.17
C GLU A 314 6.11 -5.73 -42.58
N GLU A 315 4.95 -6.36 -42.78
CA GLU A 315 3.66 -5.90 -42.24
C GLU A 315 3.60 -6.00 -40.70
N GLU A 316 4.16 -7.06 -40.10
CA GLU A 316 4.22 -7.25 -38.64
C GLU A 316 5.30 -6.39 -37.96
N THR A 317 6.28 -5.89 -38.71
CA THR A 317 7.38 -5.05 -38.21
C THR A 317 7.10 -3.55 -38.33
N ALA A 318 6.25 -3.14 -39.26
CA ALA A 318 5.97 -1.73 -39.56
C ALA A 318 5.55 -0.87 -38.33
N HIS A 319 4.80 -1.44 -37.38
CA HIS A 319 4.34 -0.72 -36.19
C HIS A 319 5.27 -0.83 -34.96
N ARG A 320 6.35 -1.62 -35.03
CA ARG A 320 7.26 -1.83 -33.89
C ARG A 320 7.95 -0.54 -33.41
N PRO A 321 8.41 0.37 -34.29
CA PRO A 321 9.04 1.61 -33.87
C PRO A 321 8.11 2.63 -33.22
N THR A 322 6.80 2.47 -33.41
CA THR A 322 5.78 3.31 -32.77
C THR A 322 5.24 2.68 -31.50
N ASP A 323 5.23 1.35 -31.41
CA ASP A 323 4.69 0.61 -30.25
C ASP A 323 5.68 0.43 -29.11
N SER A 324 6.98 0.30 -29.40
CA SER A 324 8.03 0.04 -28.41
C SER A 324 8.04 0.99 -27.21
N PRO A 325 8.00 2.34 -27.35
CA PRO A 325 8.01 3.25 -26.22
C PRO A 325 6.73 3.13 -25.36
N GLY A 326 5.57 2.98 -25.99
CA GLY A 326 4.29 2.83 -25.28
C GLY A 326 4.21 1.52 -24.50
N LEU A 327 4.78 0.44 -25.04
CA LEU A 327 4.85 -0.86 -24.36
C LEU A 327 5.87 -0.85 -23.24
N LEU A 328 7.03 -0.22 -23.42
CA LEU A 328 7.98 -0.01 -22.34
C LEU A 328 7.34 0.76 -21.19
N PHE A 329 6.66 1.87 -21.51
CA PHE A 329 5.89 2.66 -20.54
C PHE A 329 4.85 1.81 -19.80
N TYR A 330 4.11 0.96 -20.53
CA TYR A 330 3.18 0.01 -19.92
C TYR A 330 3.86 -0.98 -18.95
N TYR A 331 4.95 -1.65 -19.37
CA TYR A 331 5.60 -2.68 -18.56
C TYR A 331 6.35 -2.11 -17.35
N LEU A 332 6.82 -0.88 -17.42
CA LEU A 332 7.41 -0.19 -16.26
C LEU A 332 6.34 0.20 -15.22
N PHE A 333 5.14 0.55 -15.68
CA PHE A 333 3.99 0.80 -14.81
C PHE A 333 3.40 -0.50 -14.24
N GLU A 334 3.32 -1.55 -15.04
CA GLU A 334 2.69 -2.82 -14.67
C GLU A 334 3.66 -3.72 -13.88
N ASP A 335 3.51 -3.78 -12.56
CA ASP A 335 4.12 -4.82 -11.72
C ASP A 335 3.07 -5.88 -11.37
N TRP A 336 2.76 -6.75 -12.34
CA TRP A 336 1.79 -7.83 -12.15
C TRP A 336 2.18 -8.76 -11.02
N TYR A 337 3.47 -9.09 -10.88
CA TYR A 337 3.89 -10.01 -9.82
C TYR A 337 3.49 -9.45 -8.47
N THR A 338 3.79 -8.17 -8.22
CA THR A 338 3.45 -7.54 -6.95
C THR A 338 1.94 -7.53 -6.74
N THR A 339 1.17 -7.14 -7.75
CA THR A 339 -0.31 -7.16 -7.70
C THR A 339 -0.86 -8.56 -7.41
N TYR A 340 -0.39 -9.57 -8.12
CA TYR A 340 -0.80 -10.96 -7.96
C TYR A 340 -0.39 -11.53 -6.60
N SER A 341 0.83 -11.27 -6.15
CA SER A 341 1.34 -11.72 -4.85
C SER A 341 0.63 -11.06 -3.68
N LEU A 342 0.16 -9.81 -3.87
CA LEU A 342 -0.56 -9.05 -2.87
C LEU A 342 -2.04 -9.39 -2.81
N VAL A 343 -2.66 -9.93 -3.87
CA VAL A 343 -4.12 -10.12 -3.89
C VAL A 343 -4.61 -11.50 -4.32
N ALA A 344 -4.00 -12.13 -5.34
CA ALA A 344 -4.61 -13.27 -6.05
C ALA A 344 -3.93 -14.63 -5.82
N ARG A 345 -2.94 -14.74 -4.93
CA ARG A 345 -2.33 -16.04 -4.58
C ARG A 345 -3.31 -16.87 -3.73
N LYS A 346 -3.36 -18.19 -3.95
CA LYS A 346 -4.25 -19.18 -3.27
C LYS A 346 -4.28 -19.16 -1.73
N GLU A 347 -3.40 -18.41 -1.09
CA GLU A 347 -3.34 -18.15 0.35
C GLU A 347 -3.02 -16.66 0.57
N HIS A 348 -3.87 -15.78 0.04
CA HIS A 348 -3.75 -14.34 0.24
C HIS A 348 -3.59 -14.06 1.73
N GLN A 349 -2.60 -13.23 2.10
CA GLN A 349 -2.21 -13.04 3.50
C GLN A 349 -3.42 -12.66 4.38
N TYR A 350 -4.30 -11.78 3.87
CA TYR A 350 -5.49 -11.37 4.60
C TYR A 350 -6.58 -12.44 4.62
N ALA A 351 -6.80 -13.17 3.54
CA ALA A 351 -7.81 -14.25 3.52
C ALA A 351 -7.41 -15.39 4.47
N ALA A 352 -6.14 -15.81 4.43
CA ALA A 352 -5.59 -16.81 5.34
C ALA A 352 -5.66 -16.35 6.81
N GLU A 353 -5.41 -15.07 7.06
CA GLU A 353 -5.53 -14.49 8.39
C GLU A 353 -7.00 -14.41 8.87
N LEU A 354 -7.93 -14.04 8.01
CA LEU A 354 -9.37 -14.05 8.31
C LEU A 354 -9.87 -15.48 8.61
N ASP A 355 -9.42 -16.47 7.84
CA ASP A 355 -9.74 -17.87 8.08
C ASP A 355 -9.17 -18.39 9.40
N LYS A 356 -7.95 -17.99 9.75
CA LYS A 356 -7.36 -18.29 11.05
C LYS A 356 -8.17 -17.66 12.19
N LEU A 357 -8.52 -16.39 12.07
CA LEU A 357 -9.36 -15.70 13.05
C LEU A 357 -10.73 -16.34 13.20
N ARG A 358 -11.33 -16.81 12.10
CA ARG A 358 -12.58 -17.56 12.11
C ARG A 358 -12.44 -18.85 12.92
N GLN A 359 -11.37 -19.61 12.72
CA GLN A 359 -11.10 -20.83 13.49
C GLN A 359 -10.88 -20.52 14.98
N ASP A 360 -10.11 -19.47 15.28
CA ASP A 360 -9.83 -19.05 16.65
C ASP A 360 -11.11 -18.59 17.38
N MET A 361 -12.01 -17.86 16.71
CA MET A 361 -13.32 -17.47 17.25
C MET A 361 -14.23 -18.67 17.54
N LEU A 362 -14.20 -19.71 16.70
CA LEU A 362 -14.98 -20.94 16.92
C LEU A 362 -14.51 -21.70 18.16
N VAL A 363 -13.21 -21.64 18.48
CA VAL A 363 -12.66 -22.23 19.71
C VAL A 363 -12.95 -21.34 20.91
N LYS A 364 -12.69 -20.03 20.80
CA LYS A 364 -12.87 -19.05 21.86
C LYS A 364 -13.16 -17.67 21.29
N ALA A 365 -14.40 -17.21 21.42
CA ALA A 365 -14.75 -15.83 21.07
C ALA A 365 -14.22 -14.83 22.12
N GLU A 366 -13.46 -13.84 21.67
CA GLU A 366 -12.87 -12.75 22.47
C GLU A 366 -12.98 -11.41 21.73
N LEU A 367 -12.99 -10.30 22.47
CA LEU A 367 -12.98 -8.94 21.91
C LEU A 367 -11.68 -8.60 21.17
N SER A 368 -10.56 -9.22 21.55
CA SER A 368 -9.25 -9.07 20.87
C SER A 368 -9.32 -9.43 19.38
N HIS A 369 -10.19 -10.38 19.02
CA HIS A 369 -10.42 -10.74 17.63
C HIS A 369 -11.15 -9.64 16.84
N VAL A 370 -12.03 -8.87 17.48
CA VAL A 370 -12.71 -7.71 16.84
C VAL A 370 -11.69 -6.60 16.58
N ASP A 371 -10.78 -6.35 17.52
CA ASP A 371 -9.69 -5.38 17.32
C ASP A 371 -8.80 -5.79 16.14
N ARG A 372 -8.45 -7.08 16.03
CA ARG A 372 -7.68 -7.57 14.87
C ARG A 372 -8.46 -7.44 13.55
N LEU A 373 -9.75 -7.79 13.53
CA LEU A 373 -10.61 -7.59 12.37
C LEU A 373 -10.72 -6.11 11.98
N HIS A 374 -10.75 -5.20 12.94
CA HIS A 374 -10.77 -3.76 12.68
C HIS A 374 -9.48 -3.30 11.97
N HIS A 375 -8.31 -3.72 12.48
CA HIS A 375 -7.03 -3.45 11.84
C HIS A 375 -6.96 -4.02 10.42
N ILE A 376 -7.36 -5.27 10.21
CA ILE A 376 -7.43 -5.89 8.87
C ILE A 376 -8.34 -5.07 7.96
N GLY A 377 -9.50 -4.64 8.44
CA GLY A 377 -10.41 -3.79 7.68
C GLY A 377 -9.78 -2.46 7.25
N ARG A 378 -8.99 -1.82 8.14
CA ARG A 378 -8.27 -0.59 7.81
C ARG A 378 -7.18 -0.83 6.76
N GLN A 379 -6.42 -1.90 6.90
CA GLN A 379 -5.39 -2.28 5.93
C GLN A 379 -6.01 -2.57 4.54
N LEU A 380 -7.07 -3.39 4.48
CA LEU A 380 -7.79 -3.69 3.24
C LEU A 380 -8.40 -2.43 2.61
N ALA A 381 -8.91 -1.49 3.42
CA ALA A 381 -9.44 -0.22 2.93
C ALA A 381 -8.35 0.69 2.34
N VAL A 382 -7.14 0.69 2.89
CA VAL A 382 -6.00 1.40 2.29
C VAL A 382 -5.62 0.74 0.96
N LEU A 383 -5.49 -0.59 0.94
CA LEU A 383 -5.15 -1.33 -0.27
C LEU A 383 -6.18 -1.13 -1.40
N LYS A 384 -7.47 -1.14 -1.06
CA LYS A 384 -8.56 -0.81 -1.98
C LYS A 384 -8.35 0.55 -2.65
N ARG A 385 -8.08 1.60 -1.86
CA ARG A 385 -7.86 2.95 -2.38
C ARG A 385 -6.61 3.04 -3.28
N VAL A 386 -5.55 2.29 -2.97
CA VAL A 386 -4.35 2.22 -3.82
C VAL A 386 -4.70 1.64 -5.20
N TYR A 387 -5.43 0.52 -5.27
CA TYR A 387 -5.82 -0.06 -6.56
C TYR A 387 -6.87 0.79 -7.30
N GLU A 388 -7.77 1.46 -6.60
CA GLU A 388 -8.66 2.47 -7.19
C GLU A 388 -7.85 3.64 -7.77
N SER A 389 -6.75 4.05 -7.14
CA SER A 389 -5.87 5.08 -7.69
C SER A 389 -5.16 4.63 -8.98
N TYR A 390 -4.77 3.36 -9.09
CA TYR A 390 -4.23 2.80 -10.34
C TYR A 390 -5.28 2.77 -11.44
N GLU A 391 -6.51 2.38 -11.12
CA GLU A 391 -7.63 2.46 -12.08
C GLU A 391 -7.80 3.89 -12.60
N LEU A 392 -7.80 4.89 -11.72
CA LEU A 392 -7.91 6.30 -12.08
C LEU A 392 -6.74 6.79 -12.95
N ILE A 393 -5.49 6.38 -12.64
CA ILE A 393 -4.33 6.69 -13.47
C ILE A 393 -4.52 6.11 -14.88
N ILE A 394 -4.91 4.84 -14.98
CA ILE A 394 -5.11 4.16 -16.26
C ILE A 394 -6.22 4.85 -17.06
N GLU A 395 -7.35 5.19 -16.42
CA GLU A 395 -8.42 5.92 -17.08
C GLU A 395 -7.97 7.29 -17.61
N ARG A 396 -7.18 8.04 -16.83
CA ARG A 396 -6.64 9.32 -17.27
C ARG A 396 -5.69 9.14 -18.43
N VAL A 397 -4.79 8.16 -18.38
CA VAL A 397 -3.84 7.87 -19.45
C VAL A 397 -4.53 7.45 -20.76
N LEU A 398 -5.66 6.74 -20.66
CA LEU A 398 -6.47 6.36 -21.82
C LEU A 398 -7.32 7.53 -22.38
N LYS A 399 -7.73 8.47 -21.52
CA LYS A 399 -8.48 9.67 -21.91
C LYS A 399 -7.50 10.75 -22.39
N GLN A 400 -7.45 11.01 -23.69
CA GLN A 400 -6.69 12.16 -24.22
C GLN A 400 -7.37 13.47 -23.76
N PRO A 401 -6.70 14.35 -22.99
CA PRO A 401 -7.30 15.61 -22.58
C PRO A 401 -7.29 16.62 -23.73
N GLU A 402 -8.41 17.32 -23.90
CA GLU A 402 -8.48 18.50 -24.77
C GLU A 402 -7.62 19.63 -24.17
N PRO A 403 -6.87 20.36 -24.99
CA PRO A 403 -5.97 21.38 -24.48
C PRO A 403 -6.75 22.56 -23.86
N THR A 404 -6.51 22.85 -22.59
CA THR A 404 -7.05 24.06 -21.95
C THR A 404 -6.05 25.20 -22.05
N LEU A 405 -6.51 26.43 -22.31
CA LEU A 405 -5.68 27.65 -22.41
C LEU A 405 -4.73 27.86 -21.22
N ALA A 406 -5.13 27.43 -20.01
CA ALA A 406 -4.29 27.51 -18.80
C ALA A 406 -3.07 26.57 -18.87
N SER A 407 -3.21 25.41 -19.52
CA SER A 407 -2.11 24.44 -19.68
C SER A 407 -1.10 24.90 -20.73
N LEU A 408 -1.55 25.63 -21.76
CA LEU A 408 -0.66 26.29 -22.73
C LEU A 408 0.16 27.43 -22.12
N LYS A 409 -0.31 28.10 -21.06
CA LYS A 409 0.43 29.19 -20.39
C LYS A 409 1.55 28.71 -19.46
N ASN A 410 1.51 27.45 -19.03
CA ASN A 410 2.50 26.87 -18.11
C ASN A 410 3.77 26.33 -18.82
N SER A 411 3.80 26.34 -20.15
CA SER A 411 4.97 25.95 -20.96
C SER A 411 5.93 27.12 -21.15
N HIS A 412 7.24 26.89 -21.05
CA HIS A 412 8.25 27.93 -21.18
C HIS A 412 8.57 28.30 -22.65
N ILE A 413 7.96 27.60 -23.61
CA ILE A 413 8.23 27.72 -25.05
C ILE A 413 7.46 28.90 -25.70
N VAL A 414 6.42 29.44 -25.07
CA VAL A 414 5.69 30.62 -25.59
C VAL A 414 6.09 31.88 -24.82
N SER A 415 7.14 32.54 -25.30
CA SER A 415 7.40 33.93 -24.89
C SER A 415 6.35 34.84 -25.55
N GLY A 416 5.28 35.14 -24.83
CA GLY A 416 4.50 36.39 -24.80
C GLY A 416 3.93 37.06 -26.07
N ALA A 417 4.50 36.90 -27.26
CA ALA A 417 4.17 37.67 -28.46
C ALA A 417 3.34 36.86 -29.49
N ASP A 418 3.60 35.56 -29.64
CA ASP A 418 2.96 34.75 -30.70
C ASP A 418 1.53 34.31 -30.35
N SER A 419 1.15 34.30 -29.07
CA SER A 419 -0.23 33.96 -28.65
C SER A 419 -1.28 35.02 -28.98
N LEU A 420 -0.89 36.24 -29.37
CA LEU A 420 -1.83 37.30 -29.79
C LEU A 420 -2.03 37.34 -31.32
N ALA A 421 -1.09 36.77 -32.09
CA ALA A 421 -1.17 36.78 -33.55
C ALA A 421 -2.12 35.69 -34.10
N SER A 422 -2.31 34.58 -33.38
CA SER A 422 -3.18 33.48 -33.81
C SER A 422 -4.68 33.73 -33.61
N SER A 423 -5.08 34.87 -33.02
CA SER A 423 -6.49 35.23 -32.81
C SER A 423 -7.13 36.05 -33.94
N ILE A 424 -6.46 36.26 -35.08
CA ILE A 424 -7.03 36.98 -36.23
C ILE A 424 -7.32 35.99 -37.37
N PRO A 425 -8.61 35.74 -37.72
CA PRO A 425 -8.94 34.85 -38.82
C PRO A 425 -8.75 35.59 -40.15
N HIS A 426 -7.58 35.45 -40.78
CA HIS A 426 -7.40 35.86 -42.17
C HIS A 426 -7.65 34.68 -43.12
N PHE A 427 -8.78 34.76 -43.83
CA PHE A 427 -9.05 33.96 -45.02
C PHE A 427 -7.99 34.23 -46.08
N SER A 428 -7.07 33.30 -46.27
CA SER A 428 -6.36 33.16 -47.54
C SER A 428 -5.99 31.70 -47.79
N SER A 429 -6.52 31.22 -48.91
CA SER A 429 -6.40 29.88 -49.46
C SER A 429 -5.04 29.65 -50.11
N ALA A 430 -4.21 28.77 -49.54
CA ALA A 430 -3.24 27.94 -50.25
C ALA A 430 -2.65 26.89 -49.29
N ASN A 431 -2.76 25.62 -49.66
CA ASN A 431 -2.20 24.42 -49.03
C ASN A 431 -1.07 24.66 -48.01
N GLN A 432 -1.41 24.61 -46.73
CA GLN A 432 -0.48 24.35 -45.64
C GLN A 432 -0.98 23.13 -44.86
N ILE A 433 -0.04 22.21 -44.63
CA ILE A 433 -0.18 20.99 -43.85
C ILE A 433 -0.85 21.34 -42.53
N ALA A 434 -1.93 20.65 -42.18
CA ALA A 434 -2.62 20.82 -40.90
C ALA A 434 -1.59 20.67 -39.77
N GLU A 435 -1.28 21.77 -39.11
CA GLU A 435 -0.41 21.82 -37.94
C GLU A 435 -0.96 20.85 -36.90
N ALA A 436 -0.06 20.06 -36.31
CA ALA A 436 -0.26 19.26 -35.10
C ALA A 436 -0.52 20.14 -33.86
N ASP A 437 -1.20 21.27 -34.07
CA ASP A 437 -1.42 22.33 -33.13
C ASP A 437 -2.65 22.02 -32.27
N SER A 438 -2.38 21.92 -30.97
CA SER A 438 -3.34 21.83 -29.88
C SER A 438 -3.84 20.41 -29.55
N LEU A 439 -2.93 19.49 -29.25
CA LEU A 439 -3.21 18.37 -28.34
C LEU A 439 -2.19 18.38 -27.21
N LEU A 440 -2.66 18.29 -25.96
CA LEU A 440 -1.78 18.27 -24.79
C LEU A 440 -1.31 16.82 -24.52
N GLY A 441 0.00 16.65 -24.55
CA GLY A 441 0.71 15.42 -24.19
C GLY A 441 0.86 14.38 -25.29
N VAL A 442 1.68 13.40 -24.98
CA VAL A 442 2.10 12.33 -25.89
C VAL A 442 1.07 11.21 -25.89
N SER A 443 0.53 10.90 -27.05
CA SER A 443 -0.46 9.82 -27.15
C SER A 443 0.21 8.44 -27.05
N LEU A 444 -0.44 7.52 -26.33
CA LEU A 444 -0.01 6.13 -26.30
C LEU A 444 -0.19 5.46 -27.66
N SER A 445 0.67 4.50 -27.98
CA SER A 445 0.48 3.62 -29.13
C SER A 445 -0.79 2.77 -28.98
N SER A 446 -1.36 2.31 -30.10
CA SER A 446 -2.57 1.47 -30.09
C SER A 446 -2.35 0.17 -29.30
N ALA A 447 -1.19 -0.47 -29.47
CA ALA A 447 -0.83 -1.67 -28.71
C ALA A 447 -0.76 -1.41 -27.20
N ALA A 448 -0.18 -0.29 -26.79
CA ALA A 448 -0.09 0.10 -25.38
C ALA A 448 -1.49 0.37 -24.79
N ARG A 449 -2.37 1.07 -25.50
CA ARG A 449 -3.75 1.36 -25.04
C ARG A 449 -4.52 0.08 -24.73
N VAL A 450 -4.49 -0.91 -25.62
CA VAL A 450 -5.17 -2.21 -25.40
C VAL A 450 -4.60 -2.93 -24.15
N ARG A 451 -3.30 -2.81 -23.89
CA ARG A 451 -2.67 -3.40 -22.70
C ARG A 451 -3.10 -2.70 -21.42
N PHE A 452 -3.18 -1.38 -21.43
CA PHE A 452 -3.71 -0.58 -20.33
C PHE A 452 -5.19 -0.89 -20.05
N GLU A 453 -6.02 -1.03 -21.08
CA GLU A 453 -7.43 -1.44 -20.93
C GLU A 453 -7.54 -2.82 -20.28
N ARG A 454 -6.76 -3.79 -20.75
CA ARG A 454 -6.71 -5.13 -20.14
C ARG A 454 -6.22 -5.08 -18.69
N LEU A 455 -5.23 -4.25 -18.38
CA LEU A 455 -4.73 -4.08 -17.01
C LEU A 455 -5.81 -3.50 -16.10
N ARG A 456 -6.56 -2.50 -16.56
CA ARG A 456 -7.71 -1.95 -15.82
C ARG A 456 -8.71 -3.04 -15.47
N ASP A 457 -9.07 -3.87 -16.45
CA ASP A 457 -10.04 -4.95 -16.23
C ASP A 457 -9.50 -6.00 -15.27
N ARG A 458 -8.20 -6.33 -15.34
CA ARG A 458 -7.53 -7.22 -14.38
C ARG A 458 -7.50 -6.65 -12.96
N ILE A 459 -7.20 -5.37 -12.79
CA ILE A 459 -7.23 -4.71 -11.46
C ILE A 459 -8.64 -4.79 -10.89
N LYS A 460 -9.68 -4.54 -11.69
CA LYS A 460 -11.07 -4.68 -11.27
C LYS A 460 -11.43 -6.11 -10.86
N LEU A 461 -11.09 -7.08 -11.71
CA LEU A 461 -11.51 -8.47 -11.57
C LEU A 461 -10.69 -9.30 -10.59
N TYR A 462 -9.42 -8.97 -10.37
CA TYR A 462 -8.51 -9.75 -9.54
C TYR A 462 -8.05 -9.02 -8.29
N ALA A 463 -7.92 -7.69 -8.31
CA ALA A 463 -7.48 -6.94 -7.14
C ALA A 463 -8.68 -6.42 -6.32
N LEU A 464 -9.54 -5.61 -6.96
CA LEU A 464 -10.63 -4.93 -6.26
C LEU A 464 -11.75 -5.87 -5.80
N SER A 465 -12.08 -6.90 -6.59
CA SER A 465 -13.06 -7.94 -6.24
C SER A 465 -12.63 -8.75 -5.01
N GLU A 466 -11.41 -9.28 -5.00
CA GLU A 466 -10.85 -10.07 -3.89
C GLU A 466 -10.74 -9.25 -2.61
N ILE A 467 -10.33 -7.97 -2.71
CA ILE A 467 -10.29 -7.07 -1.56
C ILE A 467 -11.70 -6.82 -1.01
N ARG A 468 -12.70 -6.66 -1.89
CA ARG A 468 -14.11 -6.51 -1.46
C ARG A 468 -14.61 -7.78 -0.77
N GLU A 469 -14.31 -8.96 -1.32
CA GLU A 469 -14.68 -10.21 -0.68
C GLU A 469 -14.06 -10.35 0.73
N CYS A 470 -12.77 -10.00 0.89
CA CYS A 470 -12.14 -9.98 2.21
C CYS A 470 -12.78 -8.98 3.18
N LEU A 471 -13.23 -7.82 2.69
CA LEU A 471 -13.95 -6.83 3.51
C LEU A 471 -15.32 -7.37 3.96
N ASP A 472 -16.07 -8.00 3.05
CA ASP A 472 -17.38 -8.60 3.34
C ASP A 472 -17.25 -9.78 4.31
N GLN A 473 -16.23 -10.63 4.14
CA GLN A 473 -15.88 -11.70 5.08
C GLN A 473 -15.55 -11.14 6.46
N LYS A 474 -14.76 -10.07 6.53
CA LYS A 474 -14.42 -9.39 7.79
C LYS A 474 -15.67 -8.85 8.48
N ASP A 475 -16.61 -8.22 7.77
CA ASP A 475 -17.89 -7.77 8.36
C ASP A 475 -18.72 -8.93 8.91
N SER A 476 -18.78 -10.04 8.16
CA SER A 476 -19.45 -11.27 8.59
C SER A 476 -18.83 -11.87 9.85
N LEU A 477 -17.49 -11.86 9.97
CA LEU A 477 -16.78 -12.37 11.15
C LEU A 477 -16.96 -11.48 12.39
N VAL A 478 -17.07 -10.16 12.23
CA VAL A 478 -17.40 -9.27 13.35
C VAL A 478 -18.77 -9.65 13.93
N MET A 479 -19.78 -9.82 13.07
CA MET A 479 -21.12 -10.23 13.51
C MET A 479 -21.12 -11.60 14.16
N MET A 480 -20.40 -12.56 13.58
CA MET A 480 -20.26 -13.91 14.14
C MET A 480 -19.64 -13.87 15.55
N ASN A 481 -18.62 -13.06 15.79
CA ASN A 481 -17.97 -12.95 17.10
C ASN A 481 -18.95 -12.41 18.16
N PHE A 482 -19.68 -11.33 17.86
CA PHE A 482 -20.70 -10.80 18.78
C PHE A 482 -21.79 -11.84 19.09
N ASN A 483 -22.24 -12.59 18.08
CA ASN A 483 -23.21 -13.67 18.28
C ASN A 483 -22.66 -14.79 19.18
N LEU A 484 -21.40 -15.19 19.00
CA LEU A 484 -20.77 -16.21 19.85
C LEU A 484 -20.59 -15.73 21.30
N ILE A 485 -20.24 -14.45 21.50
CA ILE A 485 -20.15 -13.85 22.83
C ILE A 485 -21.53 -13.84 23.50
N ALA A 486 -22.57 -13.38 22.79
CA ALA A 486 -23.94 -13.35 23.32
C ALA A 486 -24.46 -14.75 23.71
N ILE A 487 -24.19 -15.77 22.89
CA ILE A 487 -24.53 -17.17 23.21
C ILE A 487 -23.81 -17.62 24.48
N LYS A 488 -22.51 -17.30 24.62
CA LYS A 488 -21.71 -17.66 25.79
C LYS A 488 -22.22 -16.98 27.07
N GLU A 489 -22.58 -15.70 26.99
CA GLU A 489 -23.17 -14.95 28.10
C GLU A 489 -24.52 -15.53 28.52
N SER A 490 -25.37 -15.88 27.55
CA SER A 490 -26.64 -16.56 27.82
C SER A 490 -26.45 -17.86 28.60
N PHE A 491 -25.51 -18.72 28.20
CA PHE A 491 -25.18 -19.95 28.95
C PHE A 491 -24.60 -19.67 30.34
N ALA A 492 -23.82 -18.60 30.50
CA ALA A 492 -23.29 -18.21 31.80
C ALA A 492 -24.42 -17.76 32.75
N VAL A 493 -25.38 -16.99 32.25
CA VAL A 493 -26.57 -16.57 32.99
C VAL A 493 -27.45 -17.78 33.34
N GLU A 494 -27.64 -18.72 32.42
CA GLU A 494 -28.37 -19.96 32.68
C GLU A 494 -27.71 -20.77 33.80
N ARG A 495 -26.38 -20.94 33.74
CA ARG A 495 -25.60 -21.62 34.79
C ARG A 495 -25.67 -20.89 36.13
N LEU A 496 -25.60 -19.57 36.13
CA LEU A 496 -25.75 -18.76 37.33
C LEU A 496 -27.14 -18.98 37.94
N THR A 497 -28.19 -18.88 37.13
CA THR A 497 -29.58 -19.10 37.54
C THR A 497 -29.77 -20.50 38.12
N ARG A 498 -29.19 -21.53 37.49
CA ARG A 498 -29.21 -22.90 38.01
C ARG A 498 -28.51 -23.02 39.36
N THR A 499 -27.38 -22.36 39.53
CA THR A 499 -26.62 -22.37 40.79
C THR A 499 -27.40 -21.65 41.90
N THR A 500 -28.01 -20.51 41.59
CA THR A 500 -28.87 -19.76 42.51
C THR A 500 -30.10 -20.57 42.90
N LEU A 501 -30.75 -21.25 41.95
CA LEU A 501 -31.90 -22.12 42.23
C LEU A 501 -31.50 -23.30 43.12
N LEU A 502 -30.33 -23.91 42.88
CA LEU A 502 -29.78 -24.93 43.77
C LEU A 502 -29.49 -24.39 45.17
N LEU A 503 -28.89 -23.21 45.28
CA LEU A 503 -28.64 -22.56 46.57
C LEU A 503 -29.94 -22.26 47.32
N ALA A 504 -30.97 -21.78 46.62
CA ALA A 504 -32.29 -21.55 47.18
C ALA A 504 -32.89 -22.86 47.73
N LYS A 505 -32.79 -23.98 46.99
CA LYS A 505 -33.21 -25.30 47.46
C LYS A 505 -32.47 -25.73 48.73
N VAL A 506 -31.15 -25.51 48.79
CA VAL A 506 -30.34 -25.78 50.00
C VAL A 506 -30.83 -24.91 51.17
N THR A 507 -31.07 -23.62 50.96
CA THR A 507 -31.57 -22.75 52.04
C THR A 507 -32.94 -23.16 52.56
N ILE A 508 -33.88 -23.53 51.68
CA ILE A 508 -35.21 -24.03 52.09
C ILE A 508 -35.08 -25.32 52.92
N LEU A 509 -34.10 -26.18 52.60
CA LEU A 509 -33.84 -27.41 53.38
C LEU A 509 -33.26 -27.11 54.78
N PHE A 510 -32.31 -26.17 54.88
CA PHE A 510 -31.55 -25.96 56.11
C PHE A 510 -32.11 -24.89 57.05
N ILE A 511 -32.99 -23.99 56.59
CA ILE A 511 -33.63 -22.98 57.47
C ILE A 511 -34.43 -23.64 58.60
N PRO A 512 -35.34 -24.61 58.35
CA PRO A 512 -36.10 -25.27 59.42
C PRO A 512 -35.22 -26.06 60.38
N ILE A 513 -34.15 -26.67 59.86
CA ILE A 513 -33.18 -27.43 60.65
C ILE A 513 -32.40 -26.48 61.58
N SER A 514 -31.95 -25.34 61.05
CA SER A 514 -31.25 -24.32 61.84
C SER A 514 -32.13 -23.78 62.95
N LEU A 515 -33.43 -23.55 62.67
CA LEU A 515 -34.40 -23.11 63.67
C LEU A 515 -34.67 -24.19 64.72
N LEU A 516 -34.78 -25.45 64.32
CA LEU A 516 -34.89 -26.58 65.24
C LEU A 516 -33.66 -26.67 66.16
N THR A 517 -32.45 -26.61 65.60
CA THR A 517 -31.21 -26.64 66.37
C THR A 517 -31.13 -25.46 67.33
N ALA A 518 -31.57 -24.26 66.92
CA ALA A 518 -31.66 -23.10 67.80
C ALA A 518 -32.66 -23.32 68.95
N TYR A 519 -33.82 -23.93 68.69
CA TYR A 519 -34.83 -24.25 69.71
C TYR A 519 -34.28 -25.22 70.77
N PHE A 520 -33.59 -26.29 70.37
CA PHE A 520 -32.95 -27.21 71.31
C PHE A 520 -31.72 -26.61 72.03
N SER A 521 -31.19 -25.48 71.54
CA SER A 521 -30.10 -24.74 72.16
C SER A 521 -30.57 -23.70 73.19
N THR A 522 -31.88 -23.42 73.28
CA THR A 522 -32.42 -22.49 74.28
C THR A 522 -32.65 -23.18 75.62
N GLU A 523 -32.16 -22.58 76.70
CA GLU A 523 -32.45 -23.03 78.07
C GLU A 523 -33.83 -22.51 78.50
N LEU A 524 -34.82 -23.40 78.45
CA LEU A 524 -36.20 -23.12 78.87
C LEU A 524 -36.43 -23.67 80.27
N GLU A 525 -36.97 -22.85 81.17
CA GLU A 525 -37.31 -23.29 82.53
C GLU A 525 -38.33 -24.44 82.48
N GLY A 526 -37.98 -25.58 83.09
CA GLY A 526 -38.86 -26.75 83.23
C GLY A 526 -38.80 -27.78 82.11
N VAL A 527 -37.91 -27.64 81.11
CA VAL A 527 -37.79 -28.60 79.99
C VAL A 527 -36.37 -29.15 79.89
N ALA A 528 -36.20 -30.47 80.09
CA ALA A 528 -34.93 -31.16 79.88
C ALA A 528 -34.96 -31.95 78.56
N PHE A 529 -34.12 -31.54 77.60
CA PHE A 529 -34.02 -32.21 76.30
C PHE A 529 -33.12 -33.44 76.37
N SER A 530 -33.59 -34.57 75.82
CA SER A 530 -32.80 -35.80 75.71
C SER A 530 -32.10 -35.90 74.35
N LEU A 531 -30.92 -36.54 74.32
CA LEU A 531 -30.15 -36.76 73.10
C LEU A 531 -30.94 -37.53 72.03
N LYS A 532 -31.82 -38.46 72.45
CA LYS A 532 -32.73 -39.17 71.53
C LYS A 532 -33.79 -38.24 70.95
N SER A 533 -34.34 -37.32 71.76
CA SER A 533 -35.37 -36.38 71.30
C SER A 533 -34.84 -35.45 70.21
N TYR A 534 -33.60 -34.96 70.37
CA TYR A 534 -32.96 -34.11 69.37
C TYR A 534 -32.82 -34.81 68.00
N TRP A 535 -32.23 -36.02 67.97
CA TRP A 535 -31.99 -36.74 66.71
C TRP A 535 -33.29 -37.19 66.02
N VAL A 536 -34.33 -37.55 66.80
CA VAL A 536 -35.66 -37.87 66.24
C VAL A 536 -36.31 -36.63 65.64
N SER A 537 -36.34 -35.51 66.38
CA SER A 537 -36.88 -34.24 65.85
C SER A 537 -36.11 -33.75 64.63
N PHE A 538 -34.77 -33.89 64.62
CA PHE A 538 -33.93 -33.56 63.47
C PHE A 538 -34.30 -34.40 62.24
N ALA A 539 -34.44 -35.72 62.41
CA ALA A 539 -34.81 -36.62 61.31
C ALA A 539 -36.21 -36.29 60.75
N VAL A 540 -37.19 -36.02 61.64
CA VAL A 540 -38.55 -35.65 61.23
C VAL A 540 -38.56 -34.31 60.50
N THR A 541 -37.89 -33.28 61.03
CA THR A 541 -37.83 -31.95 60.39
C THR A 541 -37.10 -32.00 59.05
N LEU A 542 -35.98 -32.71 58.95
CA LEU A 542 -35.27 -32.92 57.68
C LEU A 542 -36.15 -33.63 56.64
N ALA A 543 -36.84 -34.71 57.05
CA ALA A 543 -37.74 -35.45 56.16
C ALA A 543 -38.91 -34.60 55.68
N LEU A 544 -39.57 -33.84 56.58
CA LEU A 544 -40.68 -32.96 56.23
C LEU A 544 -40.21 -31.84 55.28
N SER A 545 -39.03 -31.27 55.52
CA SER A 545 -38.42 -30.24 54.67
C SER A 545 -38.09 -30.78 53.26
N ALA A 546 -37.59 -32.01 53.18
CA ALA A 546 -37.31 -32.69 51.91
C ALA A 546 -38.59 -33.01 51.12
N VAL A 547 -39.66 -33.47 51.80
CA VAL A 547 -40.97 -33.72 51.19
C VAL A 547 -41.59 -32.42 50.69
N ALA A 548 -41.54 -31.34 51.49
CA ALA A 548 -42.01 -30.02 51.07
C ALA A 548 -41.27 -29.54 49.82
N LEU A 549 -39.93 -29.68 49.77
CA LEU A 549 -39.13 -29.35 48.59
C LEU A 549 -39.52 -30.16 47.35
N MET A 550 -39.84 -31.46 47.50
CA MET A 550 -40.33 -32.28 46.38
C MET A 550 -41.69 -31.81 45.88
N ILE A 551 -42.62 -31.54 46.77
CA ILE A 551 -43.96 -31.04 46.42
C ILE A 551 -43.87 -29.67 45.73
N PHE A 552 -43.08 -28.73 46.27
CA PHE A 552 -42.86 -27.41 45.66
C PHE A 552 -42.15 -27.51 44.32
N SER A 553 -41.16 -28.39 44.18
CA SER A 553 -40.49 -28.60 42.89
C SER A 553 -41.46 -29.14 41.84
N PHE A 554 -42.34 -30.07 42.21
CA PHE A 554 -43.35 -30.65 41.34
C PHE A 554 -44.45 -29.64 40.96
N ALA A 555 -44.97 -28.89 41.93
CA ALA A 555 -46.04 -27.92 41.71
C ALA A 555 -45.58 -26.67 40.93
N SER A 556 -44.33 -26.23 41.13
CA SER A 556 -43.78 -25.04 40.47
C SER A 556 -43.25 -25.30 39.05
N GLY A 557 -43.33 -26.54 38.55
CA GLY A 557 -42.77 -26.91 37.23
C GLY A 557 -41.25 -26.81 37.14
N THR A 558 -40.54 -26.60 38.27
CA THR A 558 -39.07 -26.52 38.33
C THR A 558 -38.40 -27.90 38.37
N THR A 559 -39.16 -28.96 38.08
CA THR A 559 -38.70 -30.35 37.88
C THR A 559 -38.06 -30.61 36.51
N GLU A 560 -37.72 -29.59 35.72
CA GLU A 560 -36.89 -29.79 34.52
C GLU A 560 -35.40 -29.85 34.84
N GLY A 561 -35.01 -30.95 35.48
CA GLY A 561 -33.64 -31.48 35.44
C GLY A 561 -33.30 -32.20 34.12
N LYS A 562 -34.15 -32.11 33.09
CA LYS A 562 -33.95 -32.70 31.76
C LYS A 562 -34.41 -31.77 30.63
N LEU A 563 -33.69 -30.68 30.42
CA LEU A 563 -33.47 -30.23 29.04
C LEU A 563 -32.21 -30.93 28.54
N VAL A 564 -32.43 -31.97 27.73
CA VAL A 564 -31.36 -32.66 27.01
C VAL A 564 -30.75 -31.66 26.03
N TYR A 565 -29.64 -31.04 26.41
CA TYR A 565 -28.73 -30.43 25.46
C TYR A 565 -27.38 -31.12 25.58
N ARG A 566 -27.24 -32.26 24.88
CA ARG A 566 -25.92 -32.66 24.41
C ARG A 566 -25.47 -31.55 23.46
N PRO A 567 -24.28 -30.95 23.62
CA PRO A 567 -23.85 -29.87 22.75
C PRO A 567 -23.84 -30.40 21.31
N LEU A 568 -24.59 -29.74 20.42
CA LEU A 568 -24.72 -30.11 19.01
C LEU A 568 -23.33 -30.30 18.34
N THR A 569 -22.30 -29.60 18.83
CA THR A 569 -20.91 -29.77 18.40
C THR A 569 -20.36 -31.19 18.62
N ARG A 570 -20.73 -31.88 19.70
CA ARG A 570 -20.37 -33.31 19.91
C ARG A 570 -21.19 -34.25 19.04
N ILE A 571 -22.46 -33.94 18.76
CA ILE A 571 -23.30 -34.77 17.89
C ILE A 571 -22.82 -34.68 16.43
N PHE A 572 -22.48 -33.49 15.94
CA PHE A 572 -21.90 -33.32 14.60
C PHE A 572 -20.50 -33.94 14.49
N PHE A 573 -19.67 -33.85 15.53
CA PHE A 573 -18.35 -34.48 15.56
C PHE A 573 -18.44 -36.02 15.58
N ASP A 574 -19.37 -36.59 16.35
CA ASP A 574 -19.59 -38.04 16.40
C ASP A 574 -20.27 -38.56 15.12
N MET A 575 -21.19 -37.80 14.50
CA MET A 575 -21.75 -38.14 13.18
C MET A 575 -20.70 -38.10 12.08
N SER A 576 -19.82 -37.08 12.09
CA SER A 576 -18.70 -36.97 11.14
C SER A 576 -17.75 -38.17 11.25
N LYS A 577 -17.41 -38.58 12.49
CA LYS A 577 -16.58 -39.76 12.76
C LYS A 577 -17.25 -41.06 12.30
N SER A 578 -18.55 -41.23 12.57
CA SER A 578 -19.29 -42.43 12.17
C SER A 578 -19.43 -42.54 10.65
N PHE A 579 -19.63 -41.41 9.96
CA PHE A 579 -19.72 -41.35 8.50
C PHE A 579 -18.38 -41.65 7.81
N LEU A 580 -17.27 -41.15 8.35
CA LEU A 580 -15.91 -41.45 7.89
C LEU A 580 -15.52 -42.92 8.11
N ILE A 581 -15.93 -43.52 9.23
CA ILE A 581 -15.70 -44.93 9.54
C ILE A 581 -16.55 -45.84 8.64
N HIS A 582 -17.80 -45.47 8.35
CA HIS A 582 -18.65 -46.20 7.41
C HIS A 582 -18.14 -46.14 5.97
N ARG A 583 -17.52 -45.03 5.55
CA ARG A 583 -16.94 -44.90 4.21
C ARG A 583 -15.66 -45.72 4.04
N ARG A 584 -14.85 -45.87 5.09
CA ARG A 584 -13.65 -46.73 5.10
C ARG A 584 -13.97 -48.24 5.14
N ARG A 585 -15.13 -48.65 5.67
CA ARG A 585 -15.58 -50.05 5.65
C ARG A 585 -16.26 -50.49 4.35
N LYS A 586 -16.53 -49.57 3.42
CA LYS A 586 -17.08 -49.86 2.08
C LYS A 586 -16.01 -49.85 0.96
N GLN A 587 -14.74 -49.63 1.30
CA GLN A 587 -13.61 -49.62 0.36
C GLN A 587 -12.51 -50.66 0.71
N LEU A 588 -12.82 -51.57 1.63
CA LEU A 588 -12.19 -52.88 1.81
C LEU A 588 -13.28 -53.92 1.51
#